data_AF-A0A519VGB9-F1
#
_entry.id   AF-A0A519VGB9-F1
#
_cell.length_a   1.000
_cell.length_b   1.000
_cell.length_c   1.000
_cell.angle_alpha   90.00
_cell.angle_beta   90.00
_cell.angle_gamma   90.00
#
_symmetry.space_group_name_H-M   'P 1'
#
loop_
_entity.id
_entity.type
_entity.pdbx_description
1 polymer ?
#
loop_
_entity_poly.entity_id
_entity_poly.type
_entity_poly.pdbx_seq_one_letter_code
_entity_poly.pdbx_strand_id
1 'polypeptide(L)'
;MKLKLLLFVCLLMAGTNLMAQSAYQWKTATAGGYTYKYVTNDPSKTRFYTLKNGLTVILSPNTKEPNIQFRMSVRAGSNTDPKNATGLAHYLEHLL
;
A
#
# COMPACT_ATOMS: atom_id res chain seq x y z
N MET A 1 32.40 -27.31 -32.95
CA MET A 1 31.02 -27.65 -32.49
C MET A 1 30.81 -27.40 -31.00
N LYS A 2 31.76 -27.76 -30.12
CA LYS A 2 31.66 -27.59 -28.65
C LYS A 2 31.46 -26.14 -28.17
N LEU A 3 32.12 -25.15 -28.81
CA LEU A 3 31.99 -23.74 -28.43
C LEU A 3 30.60 -23.15 -28.74
N LYS A 4 30.00 -23.54 -29.88
CA LYS A 4 28.63 -23.14 -30.23
C LYS A 4 27.60 -23.76 -29.28
N LEU A 5 27.83 -24.99 -28.85
CA LEU A 5 27.01 -25.66 -27.83
C LEU A 5 27.11 -24.97 -26.47
N LEU A 6 28.32 -24.56 -26.06
CA LEU A 6 28.53 -23.83 -24.80
C LEU A 6 27.83 -22.46 -24.78
N LEU A 7 27.92 -21.72 -25.90
CA LEU A 7 27.21 -20.45 -26.08
C LEU A 7 25.69 -20.61 -26.04
N PHE A 8 25.15 -21.70 -26.60
CA PHE A 8 23.72 -21.99 -26.58
C PHE A 8 23.22 -22.32 -25.17
N VAL A 9 24.00 -23.05 -24.38
CA VAL A 9 23.69 -23.36 -22.97
C VAL A 9 23.74 -22.10 -22.09
N CYS A 10 24.73 -21.22 -22.29
CA CYS A 10 24.76 -19.92 -21.60
C CYS A 10 23.56 -19.04 -21.96
N LEU A 11 23.12 -19.04 -23.23
CA LEU A 11 21.94 -18.27 -23.66
C LEU A 11 20.64 -18.81 -23.04
N LEU A 12 20.51 -20.14 -22.90
CA LEU A 12 19.40 -20.79 -22.22
C LEU A 12 19.38 -20.50 -20.70
N MET A 13 20.54 -20.50 -20.04
CA MET A 13 20.65 -20.14 -18.61
C MET A 13 20.41 -18.64 -18.35
N ALA A 14 20.77 -17.76 -19.27
CA ALA A 14 20.47 -16.33 -19.16
C ALA A 14 18.97 -16.04 -19.30
N GLY A 15 18.24 -16.83 -20.11
CA GLY A 15 16.81 -16.65 -20.35
C GLY A 15 15.90 -16.97 -19.16
N THR A 16 16.30 -17.88 -18.26
CA THR A 16 15.46 -18.29 -17.11
C THR A 16 15.43 -17.28 -15.96
N ASN A 17 16.37 -16.33 -15.92
CA ASN A 17 16.44 -15.30 -14.87
C ASN A 17 15.46 -14.12 -15.09
N LEU A 18 14.83 -14.01 -16.26
CA LEU A 18 13.90 -12.91 -16.58
C LEU A 18 12.52 -13.03 -15.91
N MET A 19 12.16 -14.22 -15.40
CA MET A 19 10.81 -14.48 -14.86
C MET A 19 10.73 -14.42 -13.32
N ALA A 20 11.83 -14.10 -12.64
CA ALA A 20 11.93 -14.24 -11.18
C ALA A 20 11.38 -13.04 -10.37
N GLN A 21 11.11 -11.89 -11.00
CA GLN A 21 10.55 -10.73 -10.30
C GLN A 21 9.08 -10.52 -10.64
N SER A 22 8.22 -11.17 -9.85
CA SER A 22 6.90 -10.62 -9.52
C SER A 22 7.11 -9.28 -8.81
N ALA A 23 7.36 -8.22 -9.57
CA ALA A 23 7.58 -6.91 -9.00
C ALA A 23 6.26 -6.41 -8.38
N TYR A 24 6.30 -6.03 -7.11
CA TYR A 24 5.26 -5.25 -6.47
C TYR A 24 5.23 -3.88 -7.16
N GLN A 25 4.22 -3.63 -7.99
CA GLN A 25 4.07 -2.42 -8.77
C GLN A 25 2.75 -1.73 -8.46
N TRP A 26 2.80 -0.41 -8.35
CA TRP A 26 1.61 0.41 -8.21
C TRP A 26 0.80 0.42 -9.51
N LYS A 27 -0.50 0.17 -9.37
CA LYS A 27 -1.49 0.24 -10.45
C LYS A 27 -2.71 1.02 -9.98
N THR A 28 -3.51 1.47 -10.94
CA THR A 28 -4.76 2.19 -10.71
C THR A 28 -5.90 1.41 -11.36
N ALA A 29 -7.04 1.34 -10.69
CA ALA A 29 -8.27 0.77 -11.21
C ALA A 29 -9.48 1.58 -10.74
N THR A 30 -10.63 1.33 -11.37
CA THR A 30 -11.90 1.95 -11.01
C THR A 30 -12.96 0.87 -10.84
N ALA A 31 -13.67 0.90 -9.71
CA ALA A 31 -14.78 0.00 -9.45
C ALA A 31 -15.85 0.70 -8.59
N GLY A 32 -17.13 0.45 -8.87
CA GLY A 32 -18.24 1.05 -8.11
C GLY A 32 -18.23 2.59 -8.10
N GLY A 33 -17.69 3.23 -9.15
CA GLY A 33 -17.56 4.69 -9.23
C GLY A 33 -16.37 5.30 -8.47
N TYR A 34 -15.52 4.48 -7.84
CA TYR A 34 -14.33 4.95 -7.13
C TYR A 34 -13.05 4.50 -7.83
N THR A 35 -12.14 5.46 -8.04
CA THR A 35 -10.77 5.18 -8.51
C THR A 35 -9.86 4.96 -7.32
N TYR A 36 -9.05 3.90 -7.38
CA TYR A 36 -8.11 3.53 -6.32
C TYR A 36 -6.80 3.03 -6.88
N LYS A 37 -5.76 3.14 -6.05
CA LYS A 37 -4.44 2.54 -6.29
C LYS A 37 -4.31 1.22 -5.53
N TYR A 38 -3.53 0.31 -6.06
CA TYR A 38 -3.21 -0.97 -5.43
C TYR A 38 -1.83 -1.45 -5.88
N VAL A 39 -1.27 -2.42 -5.17
CA VAL A 39 0.02 -3.03 -5.50
C VAL A 39 -0.21 -4.43 -6.09
N THR A 40 0.46 -4.75 -7.20
CA THR A 40 0.39 -6.10 -7.79
C THR A 40 0.94 -7.15 -6.83
N ASN A 41 0.28 -8.31 -6.78
CA ASN A 41 0.64 -9.46 -5.95
C ASN A 41 0.64 -9.18 -4.44
N ASP A 42 -0.02 -8.10 -3.99
CA ASP A 42 -0.28 -7.88 -2.57
C ASP A 42 -1.28 -8.93 -2.03
N PRO A 43 -0.86 -9.79 -1.08
CA PRO A 43 -1.73 -10.82 -0.52
C PRO A 43 -2.90 -10.23 0.27
N SER A 44 -2.75 -9.03 0.82
CA SER A 44 -3.80 -8.32 1.56
C SER A 44 -4.83 -7.67 0.62
N LYS A 45 -4.53 -7.59 -0.68
CA LYS A 45 -5.38 -6.93 -1.70
C LYS A 45 -5.81 -5.52 -1.28
N THR A 46 -4.90 -4.79 -0.66
CA THR A 46 -5.15 -3.46 -0.10
C THR A 46 -5.42 -2.46 -1.20
N ARG A 47 -6.42 -1.60 -0.99
CA ARG A 47 -6.83 -0.53 -1.91
C ARG A 47 -6.67 0.83 -1.24
N PHE A 48 -6.09 1.76 -1.99
CA PHE A 48 -5.79 3.12 -1.54
C PHE A 48 -6.65 4.11 -2.32
N TYR A 49 -7.48 4.86 -1.62
CA TYR A 49 -8.40 5.84 -2.17
C TYR A 49 -8.00 7.25 -1.72
N THR A 50 -8.26 8.24 -2.57
CA THR A 50 -8.30 9.65 -2.17
C THR A 50 -9.71 10.15 -2.45
N LEU A 51 -10.44 10.51 -1.40
CA LEU A 51 -11.81 11.00 -1.51
C LEU A 51 -11.85 12.45 -2.01
N LYS A 52 -13.04 12.92 -2.42
CA LYS A 52 -13.24 14.29 -2.92
C LYS A 52 -12.87 15.37 -1.90
N ASN A 53 -13.00 15.09 -0.61
CA ASN A 53 -12.62 15.98 0.49
C ASN A 53 -11.12 15.90 0.85
N GLY A 54 -10.32 15.13 0.11
CA GLY A 54 -8.89 14.96 0.34
C GLY A 54 -8.51 13.88 1.34
N LEU A 55 -9.47 13.20 1.98
CA LEU A 55 -9.17 12.11 2.91
C LEU A 55 -8.61 10.90 2.17
N THR A 56 -7.50 10.34 2.68
CA THR A 56 -6.96 9.06 2.22
C THR A 56 -7.63 7.93 2.98
N VAL A 57 -8.22 6.98 2.26
CA VAL A 57 -8.81 5.77 2.84
C VAL A 57 -8.06 4.55 2.35
N ILE A 58 -7.66 3.69 3.28
CA ILE A 58 -6.94 2.45 2.99
C ILE A 58 -7.82 1.29 3.44
N LEU A 59 -8.24 0.44 2.50
CA LEU A 59 -9.09 -0.72 2.77
C LEU A 59 -8.31 -2.01 2.52
N SER A 60 -8.16 -2.82 3.55
CA SER A 60 -7.43 -4.10 3.51
C SER A 60 -8.35 -5.24 3.97
N PRO A 61 -8.93 -6.03 3.05
CA PRO A 61 -9.83 -7.12 3.42
C PRO A 61 -9.09 -8.27 4.11
N ASN A 62 -9.57 -8.69 5.28
CA ASN A 62 -9.12 -9.89 5.98
C ASN A 62 -10.30 -10.85 6.18
N THR A 63 -10.34 -11.96 5.44
CA THR A 63 -11.41 -12.96 5.57
C THR A 63 -11.16 -13.98 6.67
N LYS A 64 -9.97 -13.99 7.30
CA LYS A 64 -9.64 -14.89 8.41
C LYS A 64 -10.27 -14.43 9.72
N GLU A 65 -10.39 -13.12 9.88
CA GLU A 65 -11.00 -12.48 11.05
C GLU A 65 -12.12 -11.56 10.56
N PRO A 66 -13.41 -11.99 10.64
CA PRO A 66 -14.53 -11.24 10.10
C PRO A 66 -14.96 -10.07 11.01
N ASN A 67 -13.98 -9.30 11.49
CA ASN A 67 -14.18 -8.10 12.29
C ASN A 67 -13.70 -6.87 11.52
N ILE A 68 -14.43 -5.77 11.63
CA ILE A 68 -14.05 -4.49 11.03
C ILE A 68 -13.23 -3.71 12.05
N GLN A 69 -11.94 -3.54 11.78
CA GLN A 69 -11.09 -2.64 12.54
C GLN A 69 -10.97 -1.30 11.81
N PHE A 70 -11.25 -0.21 12.52
CA PHE A 70 -11.09 1.15 12.00
C PHE A 70 -9.97 1.86 12.76
N ARG A 71 -9.10 2.53 12.01
CA ARG A 71 -8.04 3.39 12.56
C ARG A 71 -8.03 4.67 11.74
N MET A 72 -8.08 5.80 12.43
CA MET A 72 -7.94 7.12 11.82
C MET A 72 -6.72 7.81 12.41
N SER A 73 -5.95 8.47 11.55
CA SER A 73 -4.85 9.31 11.97
C SER A 73 -5.13 10.73 11.50
N VAL A 74 -4.95 11.69 12.40
CA VAL A 74 -5.03 13.11 12.10
C VAL A 74 -3.62 13.67 12.08
N ARG A 75 -3.30 14.50 11.08
CA ARG A 75 -1.99 15.17 10.97
C ARG A 75 -1.94 16.39 11.90
N ALA A 76 -2.12 16.15 13.20
CA ALA A 76 -2.02 17.09 14.30
C ALA A 76 -1.68 16.33 15.59
N GLY A 77 -1.22 17.04 16.61
CA GLY A 77 -0.83 16.48 17.90
C GLY A 77 -0.24 17.56 18.81
N SER A 78 0.38 17.19 19.94
CA SER A 78 0.87 18.15 20.95
C SER A 78 1.85 19.20 20.41
N ASN A 79 2.61 18.88 19.35
CA ASN A 79 3.49 19.86 18.66
C ASN A 79 2.73 21.01 17.98
N THR A 80 1.41 20.88 17.86
CA THR A 80 0.49 21.84 17.25
C THR A 80 -0.33 22.59 18.32
N ASP A 81 -0.13 22.29 19.59
CA ASP A 81 -0.82 22.96 20.68
C ASP A 81 -0.45 24.46 20.72
N PRO A 82 -1.41 25.36 20.99
CA PRO A 82 -1.10 26.76 21.26
C PRO A 82 -0.14 26.89 22.44
N LYS A 83 0.78 27.86 22.38
CA LYS A 83 1.78 28.09 23.46
C LYS A 83 1.15 28.35 24.83
N ASN A 84 -0.07 28.90 24.87
CA ASN A 84 -0.83 29.20 26.08
C ASN A 84 -1.81 28.09 26.48
N ALA A 85 -1.85 26.95 25.77
CA ALA A 85 -2.78 25.85 26.02
C ALA A 85 -2.14 24.52 25.62
N THR A 86 -1.09 24.11 26.34
CA THR A 86 -0.44 22.81 26.15
C THR A 86 -1.36 21.67 26.58
N GLY A 87 -1.25 20.51 25.91
CA GLY A 87 -2.08 19.33 26.19
C GLY A 87 -3.43 19.35 25.49
N LEU A 88 -3.74 20.37 24.69
CA LEU A 88 -5.04 20.52 24.03
C LEU A 88 -5.33 19.40 23.03
N ALA A 89 -4.34 18.97 22.24
CA ALA A 89 -4.53 17.86 21.30
C ALA A 89 -4.87 16.54 22.02
N HIS A 90 -4.20 16.25 23.13
CA HIS A 90 -4.48 15.06 23.95
C HIS A 90 -5.81 15.20 24.71
N TYR A 91 -6.12 16.40 25.18
CA TYR A 91 -7.43 16.68 25.78
C TYR A 91 -8.56 16.44 24.79
N LEU A 92 -8.40 16.85 23.53
CA LEU A 92 -9.37 16.56 22.47
C LEU A 92 -9.50 15.06 22.20
N GLU A 93 -8.39 14.32 22.18
CA GLU A 93 -8.39 12.85 22.02
C GLU A 93 -9.25 12.17 23.10
N HIS A 94 -9.24 12.67 24.33
CA HIS A 94 -10.08 12.14 25.41
C HIS A 94 -11.58 12.46 25.29
N LEU A 95 -11.96 13.47 24.50
CA LEU A 95 -13.36 13.88 24.33
C LEU A 95 -14.06 13.21 23.15
N LEU A 96 -13.33 12.50 22.30
CA LEU A 96 -13.81 11.80 21.11
C LEU A 96 -14.11 10.33 21.40
#